data_AF-A0A222T2Y4-F1
#
_entry.id   AF-A0A222T2Y4-F1
#
_cell.length_a   1.000
_cell.length_b   1.000
_cell.length_c   1.000
_cell.angle_alpha   90.00
_cell.angle_beta   90.00
_cell.angle_gamma   90.00
#
_symmetry.space_group_name_H-M   'P 1'
#
loop_
_entity.id
_entity.type
_entity.pdbx_description
1 polymer ?
#
loop_
_entity_poly.entity_id
_entity_poly.type
_entity_poly.pdbx_seq_one_letter_code
_entity_poly.pdbx_strand_id
1 'polypeptide(L)'
;MVKETEDPTTTEITDDTTAERARTAGAGVRRVSVTGARMLREALRHGGDDLPAALRGADDGLLLSALDEGLPAERATRVVVELVRRAPERGPELADAVCEKVLLAQLYLDPPPRAQGGADGPAADPGRRLRVRNALMLYEGLVRPYAQRGAVPELMACVLPGLWTAADGAGREVVRRIAGTRQLTGFGEKGWKALFGGVAEECREHEEAAARATRREARRRWRRGGADDGGGLDLKPGQLWVSALLGFIAVALVLIVVIAAG
;
A
#
# COMPACT_ATOMS: atom_id res chain seq x y z
N MET A 1 9.24 -89.13 4.05
CA MET A 1 10.17 -88.89 2.91
C MET A 1 9.45 -87.93 1.98
N VAL A 2 9.90 -86.73 1.64
CA VAL A 2 11.20 -86.06 1.70
C VAL A 2 10.93 -84.56 2.00
N LYS A 3 11.90 -83.93 2.64
CA LYS A 3 12.01 -82.54 3.07
C LYS A 3 12.46 -81.68 1.88
N GLU A 4 11.80 -80.57 1.55
CA GLU A 4 12.47 -79.41 0.95
C GLU A 4 11.89 -78.09 1.47
N THR A 5 12.83 -77.30 1.98
CA THR A 5 12.81 -75.92 2.41
C THR A 5 12.96 -75.00 1.21
N GLU A 6 12.22 -73.89 1.14
CA GLU A 6 12.69 -72.68 0.45
C GLU A 6 12.12 -71.40 1.06
N ASP A 7 13.02 -70.42 1.16
CA ASP A 7 12.97 -69.15 1.90
C ASP A 7 12.01 -68.09 1.31
N PRO A 8 11.59 -67.10 2.10
CA PRO A 8 10.94 -65.89 1.64
C PRO A 8 11.99 -64.81 1.31
N THR A 9 12.24 -64.52 0.04
CA THR A 9 12.97 -63.29 -0.33
C THR A 9 12.38 -62.66 -1.59
N THR A 10 11.46 -61.70 -1.41
CA THR A 10 11.24 -60.65 -2.41
C THR A 10 11.15 -59.31 -1.70
N THR A 11 12.33 -58.80 -1.35
CA THR A 11 12.58 -57.42 -0.96
C THR A 11 12.28 -56.51 -2.15
N GLU A 12 11.33 -55.59 -1.96
CA GLU A 12 11.55 -54.15 -2.09
C GLU A 12 12.33 -53.67 -3.33
N ILE A 13 11.66 -53.49 -4.48
CA ILE A 13 12.13 -52.58 -5.54
C ILE A 13 10.92 -51.94 -6.25
N THR A 14 10.26 -50.96 -5.64
CA THR A 14 9.32 -50.07 -6.38
C THR A 14 9.32 -48.61 -5.94
N ASP A 15 10.10 -48.18 -4.96
CA ASP A 15 10.05 -46.79 -4.48
C ASP A 15 11.14 -45.86 -5.05
N ASP A 16 12.25 -46.40 -5.57
CA ASP A 16 13.38 -45.56 -6.02
C ASP A 16 13.14 -44.84 -7.36
N THR A 17 12.34 -45.42 -8.26
CA THR A 17 12.12 -44.83 -9.60
C THR A 17 11.25 -43.58 -9.55
N THR A 18 10.32 -43.52 -8.59
CA THR A 18 9.41 -42.37 -8.41
C THR A 18 10.13 -41.19 -7.77
N ALA A 19 11.01 -41.47 -6.80
CA ALA A 19 11.86 -40.46 -6.18
C ALA A 19 12.89 -39.86 -7.17
N GLU A 20 13.50 -40.69 -8.02
CA GLU A 20 14.46 -40.24 -9.06
C GLU A 20 13.77 -39.36 -10.13
N ARG A 21 12.56 -39.74 -10.57
CA ARG A 21 11.75 -38.94 -11.51
C ARG A 21 11.27 -37.62 -10.91
N ALA A 22 10.85 -37.62 -9.63
CA ALA A 22 10.48 -36.40 -8.92
C ALA A 22 11.68 -35.46 -8.75
N ARG A 23 12.88 -36.01 -8.46
CA ARG A 23 14.13 -35.24 -8.37
C ARG A 23 14.56 -34.66 -9.71
N THR A 24 14.48 -35.42 -10.81
CA THR A 24 14.83 -34.91 -12.15
C THR A 24 13.80 -33.92 -12.70
N ALA A 25 12.51 -34.15 -12.49
CA ALA A 25 11.46 -33.19 -12.83
C ALA A 25 11.60 -31.89 -12.03
N GLY A 26 11.83 -31.98 -10.71
CA GLY A 26 12.08 -30.84 -9.84
C GLY A 26 13.35 -30.06 -10.22
N ALA A 27 14.43 -30.75 -10.61
CA ALA A 27 15.66 -30.13 -11.08
C ALA A 27 15.50 -29.45 -12.47
N GLY A 28 14.63 -30.00 -13.34
CA GLY A 28 14.28 -29.41 -14.63
C GLY A 28 13.46 -28.14 -14.47
N VAL A 29 12.38 -28.19 -13.69
CA VAL A 29 11.53 -27.02 -13.38
C VAL A 29 12.34 -25.93 -12.69
N ARG A 30 13.22 -26.29 -11.74
CA ARG A 30 14.09 -25.33 -11.05
C ARG A 30 15.10 -24.69 -12.00
N ARG A 31 15.71 -25.44 -12.93
CA ARG A 31 16.64 -24.88 -13.94
C ARG A 31 15.93 -23.96 -14.95
N VAL A 32 14.72 -24.31 -15.37
CA VAL A 32 13.91 -23.47 -16.27
C VAL A 32 13.49 -22.18 -15.54
N SER A 33 13.06 -22.27 -14.29
CA SER A 33 12.72 -21.12 -13.45
C SER A 33 13.92 -20.20 -13.20
N VAL A 34 15.11 -20.75 -12.92
CA VAL A 34 16.34 -19.96 -12.72
C VAL A 34 16.77 -19.26 -14.02
N THR A 35 16.68 -19.96 -15.15
CA THR A 35 17.00 -19.39 -16.47
C THR A 35 16.00 -18.28 -16.82
N GLY A 36 14.70 -18.52 -16.64
CA GLY A 36 13.64 -17.53 -16.87
C GLY A 36 13.78 -16.30 -15.98
N ALA A 37 14.07 -16.49 -14.69
CA ALA A 37 14.30 -15.38 -13.75
C ALA A 37 15.53 -14.54 -14.14
N ARG A 38 16.60 -15.20 -14.61
CA ARG A 38 17.79 -14.49 -15.12
C ARG A 38 17.46 -13.69 -16.37
N MET A 39 16.78 -14.30 -17.36
CA MET A 39 16.39 -13.63 -18.60
C MET A 39 15.47 -12.44 -18.33
N LEU A 40 14.49 -12.58 -17.44
CA LEU A 40 13.61 -11.49 -17.04
C LEU A 40 14.40 -10.34 -16.39
N ARG A 41 15.30 -10.66 -15.45
CA ARG A 41 16.14 -9.63 -14.79
C ARG A 41 17.04 -8.91 -15.79
N GLU A 42 17.63 -9.62 -16.74
CA GLU A 42 18.50 -9.06 -17.77
C GLU A 42 17.70 -8.15 -18.72
N ALA A 43 16.55 -8.60 -19.19
CA ALA A 43 15.65 -7.81 -20.01
C ALA A 43 15.10 -6.57 -19.29
N LEU A 44 14.78 -6.66 -18.00
CA LEU A 44 14.34 -5.51 -17.19
C LEU A 44 15.47 -4.51 -16.92
N ARG A 45 16.73 -4.96 -16.90
CA ARG A 45 17.89 -4.06 -16.72
C ARG A 45 18.22 -3.29 -17.99
N HIS A 46 18.30 -3.99 -19.11
CA HIS A 46 18.74 -3.42 -20.39
C HIS A 46 17.60 -2.80 -21.20
N GLY A 47 16.37 -3.26 -21.02
CA GLY A 47 15.25 -2.89 -21.89
C GLY A 47 15.46 -3.37 -23.33
N GLY A 48 14.61 -2.91 -24.25
CA GLY A 48 14.72 -3.22 -25.69
C GLY A 48 13.78 -4.32 -26.17
N ASP A 49 14.04 -4.81 -27.38
CA ASP A 49 13.13 -5.65 -28.16
C ASP A 49 12.89 -7.04 -27.56
N ASP A 50 13.78 -7.50 -26.67
CA ASP A 50 13.66 -8.80 -25.99
C ASP A 50 12.73 -8.76 -24.78
N LEU A 51 12.45 -7.56 -24.24
CA LEU A 51 11.63 -7.40 -23.03
C LEU A 51 10.22 -7.98 -23.17
N PRO A 52 9.46 -7.74 -24.25
CA PRO A 52 8.15 -8.34 -24.44
C PRO A 52 8.17 -9.89 -24.45
N ALA A 53 9.21 -10.50 -25.02
CA ALA A 53 9.35 -11.95 -25.04
C ALA A 53 9.68 -12.50 -23.63
N ALA A 54 10.60 -11.84 -22.92
CA ALA A 54 10.95 -12.19 -21.55
C ALA A 54 9.77 -12.07 -20.59
N LEU A 55 8.94 -11.02 -20.72
CA LEU A 55 7.71 -10.87 -19.93
C LEU A 55 6.72 -12.00 -20.21
N ARG A 56 6.47 -12.34 -21.48
CA ARG A 56 5.57 -13.43 -21.88
C ARG A 56 6.04 -14.81 -21.39
N GLY A 57 7.35 -15.04 -21.33
CA GLY A 57 7.92 -16.30 -20.84
C GLY A 57 7.99 -16.43 -19.32
N ALA A 58 7.90 -15.32 -18.57
CA ALA A 58 7.94 -15.34 -17.10
C ALA A 58 6.58 -15.71 -16.52
N ASP A 59 6.57 -16.52 -15.46
CA ASP A 59 5.36 -16.77 -14.66
C ASP A 59 4.99 -15.57 -13.78
N ASP A 60 3.75 -15.55 -13.28
CA ASP A 60 3.23 -14.43 -12.48
C ASP A 60 3.99 -14.25 -11.15
N GLY A 61 4.54 -15.32 -10.58
CA GLY A 61 5.35 -15.26 -9.36
C GLY A 61 6.65 -14.48 -9.59
N LEU A 62 7.32 -14.72 -10.72
CA LEU A 62 8.52 -13.98 -11.12
C LEU A 62 8.22 -12.52 -11.44
N LEU A 63 7.09 -12.24 -12.09
CA LEU A 63 6.67 -10.87 -12.38
C LEU A 63 6.36 -10.08 -11.10
N LEU A 64 5.65 -10.70 -10.15
CA LEU A 64 5.35 -10.10 -8.84
C LEU A 64 6.60 -9.91 -8.00
N SER A 65 7.52 -10.89 -8.01
CA SER A 65 8.81 -10.79 -7.31
C SER A 65 9.65 -9.65 -7.89
N ALA A 66 9.66 -9.47 -9.22
CA ALA A 66 10.36 -8.36 -9.84
C ALA A 66 9.78 -7.00 -9.44
N LEU A 67 8.45 -6.88 -9.25
CA LEU A 67 7.84 -5.66 -8.71
C LEU A 67 8.24 -5.41 -7.25
N ASP A 68 8.24 -6.48 -6.43
CA ASP A 68 8.60 -6.48 -5.00
C ASP A 68 10.08 -6.06 -4.79
N GLU A 69 10.97 -6.46 -5.71
CA GLU A 69 12.40 -6.07 -5.72
C GLU A 69 12.62 -4.56 -6.00
N GLY A 70 11.58 -3.84 -6.44
CA GLY A 70 11.64 -2.40 -6.70
C GLY A 70 12.18 -2.07 -8.10
N LEU A 71 11.26 -1.77 -9.03
CA LEU A 71 11.60 -1.35 -10.40
C LEU A 71 11.39 0.15 -10.61
N PRO A 72 12.16 0.78 -11.51
CA PRO A 72 11.81 2.10 -12.05
C PRO A 72 10.38 2.09 -12.61
N ALA A 73 9.63 3.17 -12.37
CA ALA A 73 8.18 3.22 -12.62
C ALA A 73 7.77 2.87 -14.06
N GLU A 74 8.56 3.28 -15.06
CA GLU A 74 8.34 2.99 -16.48
C GLU A 74 8.47 1.49 -16.80
N ARG A 75 9.45 0.82 -16.18
CA ARG A 75 9.68 -0.62 -16.33
C ARG A 75 8.62 -1.42 -15.59
N ALA A 76 8.28 -0.97 -14.37
CA ALA A 76 7.17 -1.52 -13.60
C ALA A 76 5.85 -1.48 -14.41
N THR A 77 5.61 -0.41 -15.18
CA THR A 77 4.41 -0.32 -16.04
C THR A 77 4.30 -1.51 -17.01
N ARG A 78 5.41 -1.97 -17.58
CA ARG A 78 5.38 -3.11 -18.52
C ARG A 78 5.00 -4.41 -17.82
N VAL A 79 5.54 -4.63 -16.63
CA VAL A 79 5.20 -5.79 -15.79
C VAL A 79 3.73 -5.75 -15.35
N VAL A 80 3.26 -4.60 -14.89
CA VAL A 80 1.86 -4.40 -14.46
C VAL A 80 0.88 -4.62 -15.61
N VAL A 81 1.16 -4.07 -16.79
CA VAL A 81 0.32 -4.27 -17.99
C VAL A 81 0.22 -5.77 -18.31
N GLU A 82 1.33 -6.51 -18.27
CA GLU A 82 1.32 -7.94 -18.56
C GLU A 82 0.55 -8.74 -17.49
N LEU A 83 0.72 -8.43 -16.20
CA LEU A 83 -0.04 -9.06 -15.12
C LEU A 83 -1.55 -8.81 -15.25
N VAL A 84 -1.97 -7.60 -15.61
CA VAL A 84 -3.40 -7.28 -15.80
C VAL A 84 -3.93 -7.94 -17.07
N ARG A 85 -3.15 -7.99 -18.15
CA ARG A 85 -3.53 -8.65 -19.41
C ARG A 85 -3.87 -10.12 -19.20
N ARG A 86 -3.13 -10.82 -18.33
CA ARG A 86 -3.33 -12.25 -18.01
C ARG A 86 -4.50 -12.52 -17.07
N ALA A 87 -5.06 -11.50 -16.40
CA ALA A 87 -6.07 -11.70 -15.36
C ALA A 87 -7.29 -12.53 -15.80
N PRO A 88 -7.86 -12.32 -17.01
CA PRO A 88 -9.01 -13.10 -17.46
C PRO A 88 -8.70 -14.59 -17.70
N GLU A 89 -7.42 -14.94 -17.91
CA GLU A 89 -6.98 -16.30 -18.22
C GLU A 89 -6.65 -17.12 -16.95
N ARG A 90 -6.64 -16.49 -15.78
CA ARG A 90 -6.27 -17.15 -14.52
C ARG A 90 -7.40 -18.04 -14.00
N GLY A 91 -7.01 -19.23 -13.53
CA GLY A 91 -7.86 -20.03 -12.66
C GLY A 91 -8.09 -19.34 -11.31
N PRO A 92 -9.15 -19.73 -10.56
CA PRO A 92 -9.55 -19.06 -9.32
C PRO A 92 -8.46 -19.07 -8.24
N GLU A 93 -7.75 -20.19 -8.06
CA GLU A 93 -6.69 -20.33 -7.05
C GLU A 93 -5.50 -19.41 -7.34
N LEU A 94 -5.06 -19.34 -8.60
CA LEU A 94 -3.97 -18.46 -9.01
C LEU A 94 -4.37 -16.99 -8.90
N ALA A 95 -5.62 -16.66 -9.22
CA ALA A 95 -6.12 -15.29 -9.10
C ALA A 95 -6.15 -14.82 -7.63
N ASP A 96 -6.60 -15.68 -6.70
CA ASP A 96 -6.60 -15.39 -5.27
C ASP A 96 -5.15 -15.20 -4.77
N ALA A 97 -4.22 -16.08 -5.13
CA ALA A 97 -2.81 -15.96 -4.75
C ALA A 97 -2.13 -14.69 -5.28
N VAL A 98 -2.42 -14.30 -6.53
CA VAL A 98 -1.92 -13.05 -7.12
C VAL A 98 -2.50 -11.84 -6.40
N CYS A 99 -3.81 -11.84 -6.11
CA CYS A 99 -4.48 -10.77 -5.37
C CYS A 99 -3.85 -10.58 -3.98
N GLU A 100 -3.69 -11.66 -3.22
CA GLU A 100 -3.09 -11.62 -1.88
C GLU A 100 -1.65 -11.13 -1.93
N LYS A 101 -0.83 -11.63 -2.87
CA LYS A 101 0.57 -11.19 -3.01
C LYS A 101 0.67 -9.71 -3.37
N VAL A 102 -0.23 -9.19 -4.23
CA VAL A 102 -0.28 -7.75 -4.55
C VAL A 102 -0.58 -6.90 -3.31
N LEU A 103 -1.51 -7.33 -2.47
CA LEU A 103 -1.85 -6.65 -1.22
C LEU A 103 -0.72 -6.71 -0.19
N LEU A 104 -0.15 -7.90 0.02
CA LEU A 104 0.90 -8.14 1.03
C LEU A 104 2.21 -7.45 0.71
N ALA A 105 2.63 -7.49 -0.56
CA ALA A 105 3.85 -6.82 -1.00
C ALA A 105 3.69 -5.30 -1.08
N GLN A 106 2.48 -4.77 -0.79
CA GLN A 106 2.19 -3.34 -0.83
C GLN A 106 2.69 -2.68 -2.12
N LEU A 107 2.61 -3.38 -3.25
CA LEU A 107 3.16 -2.96 -4.56
C LEU A 107 2.54 -1.64 -5.07
N TYR A 108 1.56 -1.12 -4.35
CA TYR A 108 1.00 0.21 -4.47
C TYR A 108 1.98 1.33 -4.06
N LEU A 109 3.05 1.00 -3.33
CA LEU A 109 3.92 1.96 -2.68
C LEU A 109 5.41 1.62 -2.82
N ASP A 110 6.07 2.63 -3.38
CA ASP A 110 7.47 3.00 -3.23
C ASP A 110 8.62 2.18 -3.86
N PRO A 111 9.59 2.90 -4.47
CA PRO A 111 10.99 2.46 -4.57
C PRO A 111 11.70 2.66 -3.21
N PRO A 112 12.84 1.99 -2.96
CA PRO A 112 13.59 2.13 -1.71
C PRO A 112 13.96 3.61 -1.42
N PRO A 113 14.10 3.98 -0.13
CA PRO A 113 14.40 5.35 0.26
C PRO A 113 15.70 5.81 -0.40
N ARG A 114 15.67 6.97 -1.07
CA ARG A 114 16.89 7.64 -1.52
C ARG A 114 17.69 8.07 -0.30
N ALA A 115 19.00 7.81 -0.33
CA ALA A 115 19.94 8.25 0.69
C ALA A 115 19.76 9.75 0.96
N GLN A 116 19.61 10.10 2.24
CA GLN A 116 19.55 11.48 2.70
C GLN A 116 20.81 12.22 2.26
N GLY A 117 20.67 13.21 1.40
CA GLY A 117 21.79 14.02 0.94
C GLY A 117 21.35 15.16 0.03
N GLY A 118 21.09 16.33 0.62
CA GLY A 118 20.88 17.59 -0.10
C GLY A 118 19.89 18.50 0.61
N ALA A 119 20.30 19.72 0.92
CA ALA A 119 19.52 20.76 1.61
C ALA A 119 18.42 21.40 0.74
N ASP A 120 18.07 20.77 -0.38
CA ASP A 120 16.99 21.21 -1.26
C ASP A 120 15.76 20.36 -0.98
N GLY A 121 14.59 21.00 -0.89
CA GLY A 121 13.31 20.34 -0.62
C GLY A 121 13.03 19.16 -1.55
N PRO A 122 12.02 18.32 -1.24
CA PRO A 122 11.79 17.06 -1.95
C PRO A 122 11.71 17.30 -3.46
N ALA A 123 12.76 16.90 -4.18
CA ALA A 123 12.80 17.00 -5.63
C ALA A 123 11.56 16.27 -6.18
N ALA A 124 10.82 16.92 -7.08
CA ALA A 124 9.63 16.35 -7.68
C ALA A 124 9.97 14.98 -8.28
N ASP A 125 9.39 13.91 -7.73
CA ASP A 125 9.67 12.56 -8.20
C ASP A 125 8.97 12.34 -9.56
N PRO A 126 9.73 12.27 -10.68
CA PRO A 126 9.14 12.15 -12.00
C PRO A 126 8.38 10.81 -12.17
N GLY A 127 8.73 9.78 -11.39
CA GLY A 127 8.09 8.48 -11.42
C GLY A 127 6.76 8.40 -10.68
N ARG A 128 6.42 9.40 -9.84
CA ARG A 128 5.25 9.33 -8.93
C ARG A 128 3.94 9.13 -9.67
N ARG A 129 3.73 9.86 -10.78
CA ARG A 129 2.49 9.73 -11.59
C ARG A 129 2.33 8.32 -12.16
N LEU A 130 3.43 7.73 -12.63
CA LEU A 130 3.43 6.37 -13.19
C LEU A 130 3.21 5.32 -12.09
N ARG A 131 3.80 5.49 -10.90
CA ARG A 131 3.55 4.59 -9.77
C ARG A 131 2.08 4.61 -9.34
N VAL A 132 1.49 5.79 -9.17
CA VAL A 132 0.05 5.92 -8.86
C VAL A 132 -0.81 5.26 -9.94
N ARG A 133 -0.48 5.45 -11.22
CA ARG A 133 -1.19 4.79 -12.33
C ARG A 133 -1.05 3.27 -12.27
N ASN A 134 0.16 2.75 -12.05
CA ASN A 134 0.44 1.32 -11.96
C ASN A 134 -0.31 0.69 -10.78
N ALA A 135 -0.29 1.35 -9.62
CA ALA A 135 -1.02 0.95 -8.41
C ALA A 135 -2.54 0.84 -8.67
N LEU A 136 -3.11 1.83 -9.37
CA LEU A 136 -4.52 1.78 -9.76
C LEU A 136 -4.82 0.64 -10.73
N MET A 137 -3.96 0.39 -11.73
CA MET A 137 -4.13 -0.72 -12.67
C MET A 137 -4.10 -2.08 -11.95
N LEU A 138 -3.17 -2.27 -11.00
CA LEU A 138 -3.11 -3.48 -10.18
C LEU A 138 -4.37 -3.62 -9.33
N TYR A 139 -4.83 -2.53 -8.70
CA TYR A 139 -6.05 -2.54 -7.90
C TYR A 139 -7.26 -2.94 -8.74
N GLU A 140 -7.49 -2.24 -9.86
CA GLU A 140 -8.66 -2.44 -10.72
C GLU A 140 -8.66 -3.81 -11.40
N GLY A 141 -7.50 -4.27 -11.86
CA GLY A 141 -7.38 -5.52 -12.62
C GLY A 141 -7.26 -6.77 -11.75
N LEU A 142 -6.62 -6.67 -10.58
CA LEU A 142 -6.20 -7.85 -9.80
C LEU A 142 -6.80 -7.94 -8.41
N VAL A 143 -7.32 -6.85 -7.85
CA VAL A 143 -7.81 -6.83 -6.46
C VAL A 143 -9.30 -6.55 -6.36
N ARG A 144 -9.79 -5.48 -7.00
CA ARG A 144 -11.22 -5.12 -7.00
C ARG A 144 -12.14 -6.30 -7.40
N PRO A 145 -11.83 -7.12 -8.42
CA PRO A 145 -12.69 -8.25 -8.78
C PRO A 145 -12.81 -9.32 -7.68
N TYR A 146 -11.84 -9.38 -6.76
CA TYR A 146 -11.73 -10.37 -5.69
C TYR A 146 -11.93 -9.75 -4.30
N ALA A 147 -12.37 -8.50 -4.22
CA ALA A 147 -12.47 -7.70 -3.01
C ALA A 147 -13.29 -8.34 -1.86
N GLN A 148 -14.22 -9.25 -2.19
CA GLN A 148 -15.11 -9.91 -1.23
C GLN A 148 -14.73 -11.38 -0.97
N ARG A 149 -13.63 -11.87 -1.54
CA ARG A 149 -13.23 -13.29 -1.47
C ARG A 149 -12.14 -13.52 -0.44
N GLY A 150 -12.18 -14.69 0.19
CA GLY A 150 -11.10 -15.18 1.03
C GLY A 150 -10.66 -14.18 2.11
N ALA A 151 -9.35 -13.98 2.23
CA ALA A 151 -8.73 -13.07 3.20
C ALA A 151 -8.63 -11.61 2.71
N VAL A 152 -9.15 -11.29 1.52
CA VAL A 152 -8.99 -9.97 0.90
C VAL A 152 -9.58 -8.84 1.75
N PRO A 153 -10.78 -8.95 2.36
CA PRO A 153 -11.31 -7.89 3.22
C PRO A 153 -10.41 -7.56 4.42
N GLU A 154 -9.81 -8.56 5.03
CA GLU A 154 -8.88 -8.44 6.16
C GLU A 154 -7.56 -7.79 5.72
N LEU A 155 -6.98 -8.26 4.62
CA LEU A 155 -5.76 -7.67 4.05
C LEU A 155 -5.98 -6.21 3.65
N MET A 156 -7.13 -5.90 3.06
CA MET A 156 -7.50 -4.53 2.70
C MET A 156 -7.56 -3.62 3.92
N ALA A 157 -8.16 -4.09 5.02
CA ALA A 157 -8.21 -3.35 6.28
C ALA A 157 -6.81 -3.08 6.87
N CYS A 158 -5.86 -3.99 6.67
CA CYS A 158 -4.46 -3.79 7.10
C CYS A 158 -3.70 -2.81 6.19
N VAL A 159 -3.92 -2.88 4.88
CA VAL A 159 -3.12 -2.12 3.89
C VAL A 159 -3.59 -0.67 3.73
N LEU A 160 -4.90 -0.40 3.78
CA LEU A 160 -5.46 0.94 3.53
C LEU A 160 -4.93 2.04 4.47
N PRO A 161 -4.80 1.82 5.80
CA PRO A 161 -4.21 2.82 6.68
C PRO A 161 -2.76 3.15 6.31
N GLY A 162 -1.95 2.13 5.98
CA GLY A 162 -0.56 2.32 5.56
C GLY A 162 -0.47 3.08 4.24
N LEU A 163 -1.37 2.82 3.29
CA LEU A 163 -1.48 3.60 2.06
C LEU A 163 -1.77 5.08 2.32
N TRP A 164 -2.68 5.35 3.26
CA TRP A 164 -3.09 6.70 3.58
C TRP A 164 -1.97 7.52 4.25
N THR A 165 -1.23 6.90 5.17
CA THR A 165 -0.19 7.57 5.98
C THR A 165 1.19 7.58 5.33
N ALA A 166 1.35 6.96 4.15
CA ALA A 166 2.61 6.93 3.41
C ALA A 166 3.19 8.35 3.19
N ALA A 167 4.46 8.53 3.55
CA ALA A 167 5.13 9.83 3.63
C ALA A 167 5.27 10.55 2.28
N ASP A 168 5.36 9.80 1.18
CA ASP A 168 5.46 10.33 -0.18
C ASP A 168 4.09 10.80 -0.76
N GLY A 169 3.00 10.50 -0.02
CA GLY A 169 1.63 10.81 -0.37
C GLY A 169 1.11 10.11 -1.64
N ALA A 170 1.84 9.18 -2.25
CA ALA A 170 1.37 8.46 -3.43
C ALA A 170 0.27 7.46 -3.07
N GLY A 171 0.41 6.75 -1.95
CA GLY A 171 -0.62 5.83 -1.45
C GLY A 171 -1.92 6.56 -1.13
N ARG A 172 -1.83 7.74 -0.50
CA ARG A 172 -2.98 8.60 -0.23
C ARG A 172 -3.69 9.01 -1.51
N GLU A 173 -2.94 9.35 -2.56
CA GLU A 173 -3.51 9.68 -3.87
C GLU A 173 -4.21 8.48 -4.52
N VAL A 174 -3.65 7.27 -4.41
CA VAL A 174 -4.29 6.03 -4.90
C VAL A 174 -5.62 5.80 -4.19
N VAL A 175 -5.64 5.87 -2.85
CA VAL A 175 -6.87 5.70 -2.05
C VAL A 175 -7.92 6.74 -2.43
N ARG A 176 -7.53 8.02 -2.55
CA ARG A 176 -8.43 9.10 -2.97
C ARG A 176 -9.03 8.86 -4.34
N ARG A 177 -8.23 8.40 -5.31
CA ARG A 177 -8.72 8.12 -6.67
C ARG A 177 -9.69 6.96 -6.69
N ILE A 178 -9.41 5.88 -5.95
CA ILE A 178 -10.32 4.74 -5.83
C ILE A 178 -11.65 5.21 -5.22
N ALA A 179 -11.59 5.93 -4.10
CA ALA A 179 -12.75 6.46 -3.40
C ALA A 179 -13.55 7.50 -4.21
N GLY A 180 -12.87 8.27 -5.06
CA GLY A 180 -13.47 9.28 -5.93
C GLY A 180 -14.11 8.71 -7.21
N THR A 181 -13.96 7.40 -7.47
CA THR A 181 -14.67 6.77 -8.60
C THR A 181 -16.15 6.56 -8.28
N ARG A 182 -17.01 6.53 -9.31
CA ARG A 182 -18.44 6.19 -9.16
C ARG A 182 -18.70 4.68 -9.00
N GLN A 183 -17.64 3.87 -9.00
CA GLN A 183 -17.75 2.42 -8.86
C GLN A 183 -17.67 2.03 -7.39
N LEU A 184 -18.18 0.85 -7.05
CA LEU A 184 -17.95 0.28 -5.73
C LEU A 184 -16.43 0.16 -5.50
N THR A 185 -15.95 0.74 -4.40
CA THR A 185 -14.50 0.81 -4.17
C THR A 185 -13.92 -0.59 -4.08
N GLY A 186 -14.58 -1.50 -3.36
CA GLY A 186 -14.05 -2.82 -3.00
C GLY A 186 -13.38 -2.83 -1.62
N PHE A 187 -13.44 -1.74 -0.86
CA PHE A 187 -12.83 -1.68 0.48
C PHE A 187 -13.58 -2.51 1.53
N GLY A 188 -14.89 -2.69 1.32
CA GLY A 188 -15.77 -3.29 2.33
C GLY A 188 -15.87 -2.46 3.61
N GLU A 189 -16.72 -2.89 4.54
CA GLU A 189 -16.93 -2.20 5.81
C GLU A 189 -15.65 -2.16 6.66
N LYS A 190 -14.93 -3.30 6.74
CA LYS A 190 -13.67 -3.41 7.50
C LYS A 190 -12.60 -2.45 6.96
N GLY A 191 -12.44 -2.37 5.65
CA GLY A 191 -11.48 -1.47 5.02
C GLY A 191 -11.80 0.01 5.26
N TRP A 192 -13.08 0.39 5.12
CA TRP A 192 -13.51 1.75 5.45
C TRP A 192 -13.30 2.10 6.92
N LYS A 193 -13.69 1.21 7.84
CA LYS A 193 -13.50 1.40 9.27
C LYS A 193 -12.03 1.57 9.64
N ALA A 194 -11.14 0.75 9.07
CA ALA A 194 -9.71 0.85 9.30
C ALA A 194 -9.14 2.17 8.76
N LEU A 195 -9.53 2.57 7.54
CA LEU A 195 -9.09 3.82 6.93
C LEU A 195 -9.52 5.04 7.77
N PHE A 196 -10.79 5.12 8.17
CA PHE A 196 -11.28 6.23 9.00
C PHE A 196 -10.66 6.23 10.40
N GLY A 197 -10.44 5.06 11.01
CA GLY A 197 -9.71 4.94 12.26
C GLY A 197 -8.29 5.48 12.15
N GLY A 198 -7.56 5.13 11.10
CA GLY A 198 -6.22 5.66 10.84
C GLY A 198 -6.19 7.17 10.60
N VAL A 199 -7.16 7.71 9.86
CA VAL A 199 -7.30 9.16 9.64
C VAL A 199 -7.57 9.91 10.95
N ALA A 200 -8.42 9.36 11.82
CA ALA A 200 -8.76 9.98 13.10
C ALA A 200 -7.54 10.09 14.03
N GLU A 201 -6.69 9.07 14.06
CA GLU A 201 -5.43 9.11 14.82
C GLU A 201 -4.45 10.14 14.26
N GLU A 202 -4.29 10.22 12.93
CA GLU A 202 -3.45 11.25 12.27
C GLU A 202 -3.91 12.67 12.63
N CYS A 203 -5.23 12.92 12.65
CA CYS A 203 -5.80 14.21 13.08
C CYS A 203 -5.49 14.52 14.55
N ARG A 204 -5.64 13.53 15.44
CA ARG A 204 -5.35 13.68 16.86
C ARG A 204 -3.89 14.03 17.11
N GLU A 205 -2.96 13.35 16.44
CA GLU A 205 -1.53 13.63 16.52
C GLU A 205 -1.19 15.05 16.02
N HIS A 206 -1.83 15.49 14.94
CA HIS A 206 -1.67 16.85 14.42
C HIS A 206 -2.20 17.92 15.38
N GLU A 207 -3.37 17.72 15.97
CA GLU A 207 -3.93 18.62 16.97
C GLU A 207 -3.03 18.72 18.21
N GLU A 208 -2.53 17.59 18.69
CA GLU A 208 -1.58 17.56 19.82
C GLU A 208 -0.25 18.23 19.49
N ALA A 209 0.25 18.08 18.26
CA ALA A 209 1.45 18.76 17.79
C ALA A 209 1.24 20.28 17.68
N ALA A 210 0.09 20.72 17.15
CA ALA A 210 -0.29 22.13 17.07
C ALA A 210 -0.46 22.74 18.47
N ALA A 211 -1.10 22.02 19.41
CA ALA A 211 -1.22 22.43 20.80
C ALA A 211 0.14 22.55 21.50
N ARG A 212 1.10 21.66 21.19
CA ARG A 212 2.48 21.76 21.69
C ARG A 212 3.23 22.94 21.09
N ALA A 213 3.06 23.22 19.80
CA ALA A 213 3.67 24.36 19.12
C ALA A 213 3.16 25.69 19.69
N THR A 214 1.84 25.86 19.82
CA THR A 214 1.22 27.06 20.41
C THR A 214 1.67 27.27 21.87
N ARG A 215 1.75 26.22 22.69
CA ARG A 215 2.31 26.31 24.06
C ARG A 215 3.78 26.76 24.06
N ARG A 216 4.60 26.29 23.12
CA ARG A 216 6.01 26.70 22.99
C ARG A 216 6.12 28.16 22.58
N GLU A 217 5.29 28.61 21.64
CA GLU A 217 5.24 30.01 21.21
C GLU A 217 4.76 30.94 22.32
N ALA A 218 3.71 30.57 23.05
CA ALA A 218 3.23 31.31 24.21
C ALA A 218 4.32 31.44 25.29
N ARG A 219 5.06 30.36 25.59
CA ARG A 219 6.20 30.38 26.52
C ARG A 219 7.35 31.27 26.03
N ARG A 220 7.66 31.25 24.72
CA ARG A 220 8.68 32.13 24.13
C ARG A 220 8.27 33.59 24.19
N ARG A 221 6.99 33.89 23.97
CA ARG A 221 6.42 35.25 24.08
C ARG A 221 6.50 35.77 25.51
N TRP A 222 6.13 34.94 26.49
CA TRP A 222 6.28 35.26 27.92
C TRP A 222 7.73 35.51 28.33
N ARG A 223 8.68 34.73 27.81
CA ARG A 223 10.11 34.95 28.10
C ARG A 223 10.71 36.19 27.42
N ARG A 224 10.14 36.64 26.30
CA ARG A 224 10.56 37.90 25.63
C ARG A 224 9.85 39.14 26.19
N GLY A 225 8.66 39.00 26.76
CA GLY A 225 7.90 40.09 27.38
C GLY A 225 8.16 40.27 28.88
N GLY A 226 9.15 39.60 29.46
CA GLY A 226 9.50 39.68 30.90
C GLY A 226 10.44 40.83 31.26
N ALA A 227 10.72 41.73 30.33
CA ALA A 227 11.52 42.93 30.54
C ALA A 227 10.87 44.10 29.79
N ASP A 228 9.62 44.42 30.15
CA ASP A 228 9.13 45.79 30.05
C ASP A 228 7.84 45.97 30.84
N ASP A 229 7.72 47.17 31.38
CA ASP A 229 6.86 47.62 32.47
C ASP A 229 5.34 47.49 32.25
N GLY A 230 4.62 47.63 33.37
CA GLY A 230 3.17 47.70 33.43
C GLY A 230 2.57 48.65 32.40
N GLY A 231 1.73 48.10 31.52
CA GLY A 231 0.87 48.86 30.62
C GLY A 231 -0.55 48.32 30.74
N GLY A 232 -1.46 49.16 31.22
CA GLY A 232 -2.87 48.83 31.38
C GLY A 232 -3.51 48.34 30.09
N LEU A 233 -4.52 47.49 30.22
CA LEU A 233 -5.38 47.06 29.13
C LEU A 233 -6.17 48.28 28.62
N ASP A 234 -5.57 49.02 27.69
CA ASP A 234 -6.25 50.07 26.93
C ASP A 234 -7.17 49.41 25.88
N LEU A 235 -8.30 48.90 26.37
CA LEU A 235 -9.39 48.42 25.56
C LEU A 235 -10.12 49.65 25.00
N LYS A 236 -9.84 49.97 23.73
CA LYS A 236 -10.54 51.03 23.01
C LYS A 236 -12.06 50.83 23.13
N PRO A 237 -12.83 51.90 23.42
CA PRO A 237 -14.26 51.80 23.75
C PRO A 237 -15.15 51.20 22.63
N GLY A 238 -14.64 51.05 21.40
CA GLY A 238 -15.33 50.35 20.31
C GLY A 238 -15.23 48.82 20.35
N GLN A 239 -14.28 48.23 21.09
CA GLN A 239 -14.02 46.78 21.07
C GLN A 239 -14.93 45.99 22.02
N LEU A 240 -15.46 46.64 23.05
CA LEU A 240 -16.43 46.06 24.00
C LEU A 240 -17.77 45.72 23.33
N TRP A 241 -18.22 46.58 22.41
CA TRP A 241 -19.45 46.36 21.64
C TRP A 241 -19.32 45.19 20.67
N VAL A 242 -18.14 45.03 20.06
CA VAL A 242 -17.87 43.90 19.16
C VAL A 242 -17.82 42.58 19.93
N SER A 243 -17.21 42.55 21.12
CA SER A 243 -17.20 41.33 21.95
C SER A 243 -18.59 40.97 22.47
N ALA A 244 -19.41 41.95 22.84
CA ALA A 244 -20.78 41.72 23.29
C ALA A 244 -21.66 41.19 22.14
N LEU A 245 -21.51 41.75 20.92
CA LEU A 245 -22.25 41.29 19.74
C LEU A 245 -21.85 39.86 19.34
N LEU A 246 -20.56 39.53 19.38
CA LEU A 246 -20.07 38.17 19.11
C LEU A 246 -20.59 37.16 20.14
N GLY A 247 -20.62 37.54 21.43
CA GLY A 247 -21.22 36.73 22.48
C GLY A 247 -22.70 36.46 22.25
N PHE A 248 -23.46 37.48 21.84
CA PHE A 248 -24.88 37.34 21.52
C PHE A 248 -25.13 36.42 20.32
N ILE A 249 -24.33 36.56 19.26
CA ILE A 249 -24.42 35.69 18.07
C ILE A 249 -24.10 34.23 18.43
N ALA A 250 -23.08 34.00 19.26
CA ALA A 250 -22.73 32.66 19.71
C ALA A 250 -23.88 32.00 20.49
N VAL A 251 -24.51 32.73 21.41
CA VAL A 251 -25.67 32.24 22.19
C VAL A 251 -26.87 31.95 21.28
N ALA A 252 -27.15 32.81 20.29
CA ALA A 252 -28.24 32.61 19.35
C ALA A 252 -28.04 31.35 18.49
N LEU A 253 -26.82 31.10 18.01
CA LEU A 253 -26.49 29.89 17.24
C LEU A 253 -26.66 28.62 18.07
N VAL A 254 -26.24 28.63 19.35
CA VAL A 254 -26.44 27.49 20.25
C VAL A 254 -27.93 27.22 20.47
N LEU A 255 -28.74 28.27 20.67
CA LEU A 255 -30.19 28.15 20.81
C LEU A 255 -30.86 27.54 19.57
N ILE A 256 -30.45 27.94 18.37
CA ILE A 256 -30.97 27.38 17.10
C ILE A 256 -30.66 25.88 17.00
N VAL A 257 -29.45 25.47 17.35
CA VAL A 257 -29.06 24.05 17.33
C VAL A 257 -29.85 23.23 18.34
N VAL A 258 -30.09 23.76 19.55
CA VAL A 258 -30.86 23.08 20.58
C VAL A 258 -32.34 22.93 20.18
N ILE A 259 -32.93 23.96 19.57
CA ILE A 259 -34.32 23.91 19.09
C ILE A 259 -34.46 22.98 17.88
N ALA A 260 -33.46 22.89 17.00
CA ALA A 260 -33.49 21.99 15.86
C ALA A 260 -33.25 20.50 16.22
N ALA A 261 -32.77 20.23 17.43
CA ALA A 261 -32.44 18.88 17.92
C ALA A 261 -33.45 18.30 18.92
N GLY A 262 -34.51 19.04 19.28
CA GLY A 262 -35.62 18.60 20.12
C GLY A 262 -36.94 18.61 19.37
#